data_AF-A0A7J8FJU3-F1
#
_entry.id   AF-A0A7J8FJU3-F1
#
_cell.length_a   1.000
_cell.length_b   1.000
_cell.length_c   1.000
_cell.angle_alpha   90.00
_cell.angle_beta   90.00
_cell.angle_gamma   90.00
#
_symmetry.space_group_name_H-M   'P 1'
#
loop_
_entity.id
_entity.type
_entity.pdbx_description
1 polymer ?
#
loop_
_entity_poly.entity_id
_entity_poly.type
_entity_poly.pdbx_seq_one_letter_code
_entity_poly.pdbx_strand_id
1 'polypeptide(L)'
;MAKSGLGLDAGSSAAITVLKRAVELDSESRYQPALVCYQEGIDLLLQVLKGTKDDTKKDNLRKKITGYMDRAENIKKYLDQEKEDGKYHKQIKIDENATGFSYESLFQEYLSETVTEVWIEDPYIRYIHQVSEMYQCDEMSFKTYELLVTHPHVFQLYNFLRFCEMLIKRPCKVKTIHLLTSLDEVGI
;
A
#
# COMPACT_ATOMS: atom_id res chain seq x y z
N MET A 1 -35.62 -36.54 11.60
CA MET A 1 -34.98 -35.23 11.92
C MET A 1 -34.56 -34.57 10.61
N ALA A 2 -35.27 -33.54 10.17
CA ALA A 2 -34.98 -32.78 8.96
C ALA A 2 -34.33 -31.44 9.37
N LYS A 3 -33.04 -31.26 9.04
CA LYS A 3 -32.29 -30.00 9.30
C LYS A 3 -31.40 -29.56 8.13
N SER A 4 -31.57 -30.14 6.93
CA SER A 4 -30.65 -29.93 5.81
C SER A 4 -31.06 -28.87 4.77
N GLY A 5 -32.22 -28.21 4.92
CA GLY A 5 -32.75 -27.28 3.90
C GLY A 5 -32.47 -25.81 4.14
N LEU A 6 -32.45 -25.35 5.40
CA LEU A 6 -32.55 -23.91 5.71
C LEU A 6 -31.25 -23.09 5.51
N GLY A 7 -30.07 -23.73 5.49
CA GLY A 7 -28.79 -23.03 5.37
C GLY A 7 -28.39 -22.67 3.94
N LEU A 8 -28.89 -23.40 2.94
CA LEU A 8 -28.53 -23.21 1.53
C LEU A 8 -29.19 -21.96 0.92
N ASP A 9 -30.43 -21.66 1.34
CA ASP A 9 -31.22 -20.55 0.81
C ASP A 9 -30.74 -19.19 1.35
N ALA A 10 -30.35 -19.15 2.63
CA ALA A 10 -29.79 -17.95 3.25
C ALA A 10 -28.42 -17.57 2.67
N GLY A 11 -27.53 -18.54 2.44
CA GLY A 11 -26.22 -18.31 1.83
C GLY A 11 -26.33 -17.84 0.38
N SER A 12 -27.28 -18.38 -0.38
CA SER A 12 -27.58 -17.95 -1.75
C SER A 12 -28.11 -16.52 -1.80
N SER A 13 -29.02 -16.14 -0.89
CA SER A 13 -29.56 -14.78 -0.80
C SER A 13 -28.49 -13.75 -0.45
N ALA A 14 -27.60 -14.06 0.52
CA ALA A 14 -26.49 -13.19 0.88
C ALA A 14 -25.53 -12.96 -0.29
N ALA A 15 -25.15 -14.04 -1.00
CA ALA A 15 -24.28 -13.96 -2.18
C ALA A 15 -24.86 -13.05 -3.26
N ILE A 16 -26.16 -13.14 -3.53
CA ILE A 16 -26.85 -12.31 -4.53
C ILE A 16 -26.80 -10.83 -4.13
N THR A 17 -27.02 -10.50 -2.85
CA THR A 17 -26.99 -9.11 -2.37
C THR A 17 -25.61 -8.50 -2.54
N VAL A 18 -24.55 -9.22 -2.15
CA VAL A 18 -23.16 -8.77 -2.27
C VAL A 18 -22.77 -8.60 -3.74
N LEU A 19 -23.14 -9.55 -4.61
CA LEU A 19 -22.81 -9.48 -6.05
C LEU A 19 -23.58 -8.39 -6.79
N LYS A 20 -24.83 -8.11 -6.41
CA LYS A 20 -25.55 -6.94 -6.93
C LYS A 20 -24.82 -5.65 -6.57
N ARG A 21 -24.38 -5.53 -5.32
CA ARG A 21 -23.60 -4.38 -4.87
C ARG A 21 -22.27 -4.26 -5.63
N ALA A 22 -21.60 -5.38 -5.92
CA ALA A 22 -20.40 -5.41 -6.73
C ALA A 22 -20.64 -4.82 -8.14
N VAL A 23 -21.72 -5.23 -8.80
CA VAL A 23 -22.09 -4.74 -10.14
C VAL A 23 -22.46 -3.25 -10.14
N GLU A 24 -23.17 -2.77 -9.11
CA GLU A 24 -23.48 -1.34 -8.95
C GLU A 24 -22.18 -0.51 -8.84
N LEU A 25 -21.28 -0.89 -7.93
CA LEU A 25 -20.00 -0.21 -7.72
C LEU A 25 -19.13 -0.24 -8.99
N ASP A 26 -19.14 -1.37 -9.71
CA ASP A 26 -18.44 -1.53 -10.97
C ASP A 26 -18.98 -0.57 -12.04
N SER A 27 -20.32 -0.43 -12.14
CA SER A 27 -20.96 0.53 -13.05
C SER A 27 -20.70 2.00 -12.68
N GLU A 28 -20.49 2.28 -11.38
CA GLU A 28 -20.07 3.59 -10.86
C GLU A 28 -18.56 3.84 -11.05
N SER A 29 -17.82 2.93 -11.71
CA SER A 29 -16.35 2.97 -11.84
C SER A 29 -15.60 2.96 -10.48
N ARG A 30 -16.27 2.53 -9.41
CA ARG A 30 -15.69 2.35 -8.07
C ARG A 30 -15.05 0.97 -7.96
N TYR A 31 -14.02 0.77 -8.76
CA TYR A 31 -13.40 -0.52 -9.02
C TYR A 31 -12.79 -1.19 -7.77
N GLN A 32 -12.14 -0.44 -6.88
CA GLN A 32 -11.58 -0.99 -5.63
C GLN A 32 -12.68 -1.61 -4.73
N PRO A 33 -13.72 -0.85 -4.31
CA PRO A 33 -14.86 -1.42 -3.60
C PRO A 33 -15.58 -2.55 -4.36
N ALA A 34 -15.74 -2.41 -5.68
CA ALA A 34 -16.38 -3.42 -6.51
C ALA A 34 -15.63 -4.76 -6.46
N LEU A 35 -14.29 -4.72 -6.55
CA LEU A 35 -13.44 -5.91 -6.51
C LEU A 35 -13.62 -6.68 -5.20
N VAL A 36 -13.64 -5.99 -4.06
CA VAL A 36 -13.86 -6.60 -2.74
C VAL A 36 -15.22 -7.29 -2.69
N CYS A 37 -16.29 -6.61 -3.13
CA CYS A 37 -17.62 -7.22 -3.17
C CYS A 37 -17.70 -8.41 -4.14
N TYR A 38 -17.01 -8.37 -5.29
CA TYR A 38 -16.96 -9.53 -6.18
C TYR A 38 -16.29 -10.72 -5.48
N GLN A 39 -15.15 -10.52 -4.81
CA GLN A 39 -14.44 -11.57 -4.08
C GLN A 39 -15.30 -12.21 -2.98
N GLU A 40 -15.90 -11.38 -2.12
CA GLU A 40 -16.79 -11.85 -1.05
C GLU A 40 -18.01 -12.60 -1.62
N GLY A 41 -18.64 -12.06 -2.66
CA GLY A 41 -19.79 -12.67 -3.32
C GLY A 41 -19.45 -14.02 -3.97
N ILE A 42 -18.29 -14.12 -4.62
CA ILE A 42 -17.77 -15.35 -5.22
C ILE A 42 -17.51 -16.40 -4.13
N ASP A 43 -16.88 -16.02 -3.02
CA ASP A 43 -16.61 -16.92 -1.90
C ASP A 43 -17.90 -17.49 -1.31
N LEU A 44 -18.94 -16.67 -1.16
CA LEU A 44 -20.26 -17.13 -0.74
C LEU A 44 -20.88 -18.11 -1.75
N LEU A 45 -20.80 -17.82 -3.06
CA LEU A 45 -21.29 -18.75 -4.09
C LEU A 45 -20.50 -20.07 -4.10
N LEU A 46 -19.20 -20.04 -3.83
CA LEU A 46 -18.37 -21.26 -3.70
C LEU A 46 -18.81 -22.11 -2.50
N GLN A 47 -19.20 -21.49 -1.39
CA GLN A 47 -19.77 -22.21 -0.24
C GLN A 47 -21.10 -22.87 -0.61
N VAL A 48 -21.98 -22.15 -1.31
CA VAL A 48 -23.26 -22.70 -1.82
C VAL A 48 -23.01 -23.85 -2.80
N LEU A 49 -21.99 -23.74 -3.66
CA LEU A 49 -21.62 -24.78 -4.62
C LEU A 49 -21.21 -26.08 -3.92
N LYS A 50 -20.42 -25.99 -2.83
CA LYS A 50 -20.00 -27.16 -2.03
C LYS A 50 -21.19 -27.90 -1.40
N GLY A 51 -22.24 -27.18 -1.02
CA GLY A 51 -23.44 -27.75 -0.41
C GLY A 51 -24.51 -28.22 -1.40
N THR A 52 -24.41 -27.84 -2.68
CA THR A 52 -25.39 -28.19 -3.70
C THR A 52 -25.20 -29.64 -4.14
N LYS A 53 -26.28 -30.43 -4.19
CA LYS A 53 -26.24 -31.83 -4.63
C LYS A 53 -26.68 -32.03 -6.08
N ASP A 54 -27.60 -31.20 -6.56
CA ASP A 54 -28.16 -31.24 -7.91
C ASP A 54 -27.13 -30.79 -8.95
N ASP A 55 -26.83 -31.66 -9.92
CA ASP A 55 -25.74 -31.41 -10.89
C ASP A 55 -26.10 -30.32 -11.90
N THR A 56 -27.37 -30.18 -12.28
CA THR A 56 -27.84 -29.08 -13.15
C THR A 56 -27.63 -27.72 -12.47
N LYS A 57 -27.98 -27.61 -11.18
CA LYS A 57 -27.77 -26.40 -10.38
C LYS A 57 -26.29 -26.11 -10.16
N LYS A 58 -25.46 -27.14 -9.92
CA LYS A 58 -24.01 -26.97 -9.83
C LYS A 58 -23.42 -26.37 -11.09
N ASP A 59 -23.79 -26.89 -12.26
CA ASP A 59 -23.25 -26.40 -13.53
C ASP A 59 -23.65 -24.96 -13.82
N ASN A 60 -24.90 -24.59 -13.52
CA ASN A 60 -25.35 -23.20 -13.61
C ASN A 60 -24.59 -22.28 -12.64
N LEU A 61 -24.34 -22.75 -11.42
CA LEU A 61 -23.63 -21.98 -10.40
C LEU A 61 -22.14 -21.82 -10.76
N ARG A 62 -21.48 -22.86 -11.29
CA ARG A 62 -20.11 -22.79 -11.80
C ARG A 62 -19.99 -21.73 -12.90
N LYS A 63 -20.90 -21.74 -13.89
CA LYS A 63 -20.90 -20.74 -14.97
C LYS A 63 -20.99 -19.31 -14.43
N LYS A 64 -21.86 -19.08 -13.43
CA LYS A 64 -21.97 -17.77 -12.78
C LYS A 64 -20.70 -17.38 -12.02
N ILE A 65 -20.13 -18.29 -11.23
CA ILE A 65 -18.89 -18.07 -10.49
C ILE A 65 -17.77 -17.70 -11.45
N THR A 66 -17.59 -18.46 -12.53
CA THR A 66 -16.58 -18.16 -13.56
C THR A 66 -16.77 -16.77 -14.15
N GLY A 67 -17.99 -16.39 -14.55
CA GLY A 67 -18.23 -15.05 -15.10
C GLY A 67 -17.91 -13.91 -14.11
N TYR A 68 -18.23 -14.07 -12.82
CA TYR A 68 -17.86 -13.08 -11.81
C TYR A 68 -16.35 -13.07 -11.52
N MET A 69 -15.70 -14.24 -11.51
CA MET A 69 -14.25 -14.34 -11.35
C MET A 69 -13.50 -13.65 -12.49
N ASP A 70 -13.92 -13.87 -13.74
CA ASP A 70 -13.31 -13.24 -14.92
C ASP A 70 -13.42 -11.71 -14.83
N ARG A 71 -14.58 -11.18 -14.40
CA ARG A 71 -14.75 -9.74 -14.19
C ARG A 71 -13.86 -9.22 -13.06
N ALA A 72 -13.80 -9.92 -11.92
CA ALA A 72 -12.96 -9.55 -10.80
C ALA A 72 -11.47 -9.53 -11.18
N GLU A 73 -11.00 -10.51 -11.96
CA GLU A 73 -9.61 -10.55 -12.45
C GLU A 73 -9.30 -9.38 -13.39
N ASN A 74 -10.21 -9.03 -14.29
CA ASN A 74 -10.05 -7.88 -15.17
C ASN A 74 -10.00 -6.55 -14.40
N ILE A 75 -10.85 -6.39 -13.39
CA ILE A 75 -10.82 -5.22 -12.51
C ILE A 75 -9.49 -5.14 -11.75
N LYS A 76 -9.01 -6.28 -11.24
CA LYS A 76 -7.73 -6.34 -10.54
C LYS A 76 -6.57 -5.91 -11.46
N LYS A 77 -6.50 -6.44 -12.68
CA LYS A 77 -5.49 -6.03 -13.68
C LYS A 77 -5.54 -4.54 -13.98
N TYR A 78 -6.74 -3.97 -14.16
CA TYR A 78 -6.90 -2.53 -14.37
C TYR A 78 -6.41 -1.70 -13.19
N LEU A 79 -6.74 -2.11 -11.96
CA LEU A 79 -6.31 -1.42 -10.74
C LEU A 79 -4.79 -1.50 -10.53
N ASP A 80 -4.17 -2.62 -10.88
CA ASP A 80 -2.73 -2.78 -10.81
C ASP A 80 -2.03 -1.89 -11.88
N GLN A 81 -2.60 -1.80 -13.10
CA GLN A 81 -2.09 -0.88 -14.13
C GLN A 81 -2.22 0.59 -13.72
N GLU A 82 -3.36 1.03 -13.17
CA GLU A 82 -3.54 2.42 -12.73
C GLU A 82 -2.62 2.80 -11.55
N LYS A 83 -2.19 1.81 -10.75
CA LYS A 83 -1.14 2.01 -9.74
C LYS A 83 0.24 2.18 -10.38
N GLU A 84 0.58 1.38 -11.38
CA GLU A 84 1.83 1.50 -12.13
C GLU A 84 1.91 2.82 -12.92
N ASP A 85 0.80 3.26 -13.51
CA ASP A 85 0.68 4.52 -14.25
C ASP A 85 0.69 5.78 -13.35
N GLY A 86 0.81 5.61 -12.03
CA GLY A 86 0.94 6.72 -11.07
C GLY A 86 -0.34 7.55 -10.87
N LYS A 87 -1.49 7.11 -11.38
CA LYS A 87 -2.78 7.82 -11.21
C LYS A 87 -3.40 7.57 -9.84
N TYR A 88 -2.97 6.52 -9.13
CA TYR A 88 -3.48 6.19 -7.81
C TYR A 88 -2.72 6.93 -6.70
N HIS A 89 -3.38 7.87 -6.03
CA HIS A 89 -2.82 8.60 -4.88
C HIS A 89 -3.46 8.11 -3.57
N LYS A 90 -2.66 7.50 -2.70
CA LYS A 90 -3.07 7.14 -1.33
C LYS A 90 -2.69 8.28 -0.38
N GLN A 91 -3.67 8.88 0.27
CA GLN A 91 -3.43 9.89 1.30
C GLN A 91 -3.38 9.24 2.68
N ILE A 92 -2.29 9.45 3.41
CA ILE A 92 -2.13 8.99 4.81
C ILE A 92 -2.13 10.23 5.69
N LYS A 93 -3.02 10.26 6.69
CA LYS A 93 -3.04 11.29 7.73
C LYS A 93 -2.25 10.77 8.93
N ILE A 94 -1.15 11.42 9.28
CA ILE A 94 -0.37 11.13 10.49
C ILE A 94 -0.83 12.13 11.55
N ASP A 95 -1.53 11.64 12.57
CA ASP A 95 -2.00 12.48 13.68
C ASP A 95 -0.83 12.89 14.60
N GLU A 96 -1.04 13.93 15.40
CA GLU A 96 -0.04 14.43 16.34
C GLU A 96 0.37 13.33 17.35
N ASN A 97 1.67 13.17 17.58
CA ASN A 97 2.26 12.12 18.42
C ASN A 97 1.97 10.67 17.98
N ALA A 98 1.46 10.45 16.77
CA ALA A 98 1.27 9.10 16.25
C ALA A 98 2.63 8.40 16.02
N THR A 99 2.64 7.08 16.20
CA THR A 99 3.85 6.23 16.04
C THR A 99 3.63 5.18 14.96
N GLY A 100 4.68 4.48 14.53
CA GLY A 100 4.60 3.42 13.50
C GLY A 100 4.76 3.91 12.05
N PHE A 101 5.08 5.19 11.84
CA PHE A 101 5.28 5.80 10.53
C PHE A 101 6.78 6.01 10.23
N SER A 102 7.55 4.92 10.25
CA SER A 102 8.94 4.98 9.76
C SER A 102 8.97 5.08 8.24
N TYR A 103 10.10 5.47 7.66
CA TYR A 103 10.25 5.45 6.20
C TYR A 103 9.98 4.06 5.63
N GLU A 104 10.46 3.01 6.28
CA GLU A 104 10.21 1.63 5.86
C GLU A 104 8.71 1.30 5.83
N SER A 105 7.96 1.59 6.89
CA SER A 105 6.52 1.27 6.91
C SER A 105 5.72 2.09 5.89
N LEU A 106 6.15 3.33 5.62
CA LEU A 106 5.50 4.23 4.66
C LEU A 106 5.79 3.86 3.20
N PHE A 107 7.03 3.48 2.88
CA PHE A 107 7.49 3.36 1.50
C PHE A 107 7.68 1.92 1.01
N GLN A 108 7.74 0.92 1.89
CA GLN A 108 7.99 -0.48 1.50
C GLN A 108 7.03 -1.01 0.42
N GLU A 109 5.76 -0.61 0.44
CA GLU A 109 4.75 -1.09 -0.52
C GLU A 109 5.01 -0.58 -1.95
N TYR A 110 5.74 0.53 -2.09
CA TYR A 110 6.04 1.19 -3.36
C TYR A 110 7.46 0.91 -3.87
N LEU A 111 8.24 0.18 -3.07
CA LEU A 111 9.65 -0.09 -3.32
C LEU A 111 9.81 -1.54 -3.78
N SER A 112 10.34 -1.73 -4.99
CA SER A 112 10.58 -3.04 -5.57
C SER A 112 11.91 -3.11 -6.33
N GLU A 113 12.25 -4.28 -6.88
CA GLU A 113 13.46 -4.47 -7.69
C GLU A 113 13.48 -3.61 -8.98
N THR A 114 12.33 -3.09 -9.42
CA THR A 114 12.23 -2.25 -10.62
C THR A 114 12.67 -0.81 -10.38
N VAL A 115 12.73 -0.37 -9.11
CA VAL A 115 13.12 0.99 -8.75
C VAL A 115 14.64 1.11 -8.84
N THR A 116 15.13 1.83 -9.85
CA THR A 116 16.56 2.06 -10.10
C THR A 116 17.00 3.49 -9.84
N GLU A 117 16.07 4.43 -9.79
CA GLU A 117 16.34 5.85 -9.64
C GLU A 117 15.26 6.48 -8.76
N VAL A 118 15.67 7.38 -7.86
CA VAL A 118 14.77 8.07 -6.93
C VAL A 118 14.98 9.57 -7.02
N TRP A 119 13.89 10.33 -7.13
CA TRP A 119 13.89 11.80 -7.16
C TRP A 119 13.21 12.30 -5.89
N ILE A 120 13.89 13.22 -5.17
CA ILE A 120 13.45 13.75 -3.88
C ILE A 120 13.51 15.27 -3.97
N GLU A 121 12.38 15.92 -3.76
CA GLU A 121 12.28 17.36 -3.66
C GLU A 121 11.86 17.72 -2.24
N ASP A 122 12.82 18.08 -1.39
CA ASP A 122 12.57 18.44 0.00
C ASP A 122 13.26 19.77 0.33
N PRO A 123 12.50 20.86 0.56
CA PRO A 123 13.06 22.17 0.82
C PRO A 123 13.67 22.31 2.22
N TYR A 124 13.76 21.26 3.03
CA TYR A 124 14.25 21.34 4.41
C TYR A 124 15.55 20.56 4.65
N ILE A 125 16.21 20.02 3.63
CA ILE A 125 17.51 19.33 3.78
C ILE A 125 18.66 20.34 3.56
N ARG A 126 18.93 21.22 4.54
CA ARG A 126 19.68 22.47 4.27
C ARG A 126 21.17 22.56 4.66
N TYR A 127 21.76 21.56 5.32
CA TYR A 127 23.12 21.71 5.88
C TYR A 127 24.09 20.55 5.53
N ILE A 128 24.64 20.52 4.33
CA ILE A 128 25.72 19.55 3.99
C ILE A 128 27.08 19.99 4.57
N HIS A 129 27.28 21.28 4.80
CA HIS A 129 28.62 21.86 5.05
C HIS A 129 29.09 21.91 6.51
N GLN A 130 28.25 21.60 7.51
CA GLN A 130 28.69 21.56 8.92
C GLN A 130 29.21 20.19 9.40
N VAL A 131 29.31 19.18 8.53
CA VAL A 131 29.75 17.82 8.88
C VAL A 131 31.27 17.62 8.69
N SER A 132 32.07 18.69 8.66
CA SER A 132 33.55 18.57 8.61
C SER A 132 34.21 18.48 9.99
N GLU A 133 33.48 18.64 11.11
CA GLU A 133 34.02 18.52 12.48
C GLU A 133 33.40 17.37 13.29
N MET A 134 32.78 16.37 12.65
CA MET A 134 32.10 15.27 13.38
C MET A 134 32.77 13.89 13.27
N TYR A 135 33.97 13.78 12.70
CA TYR A 135 34.74 12.51 12.67
C TYR A 135 35.68 12.32 13.87
N GLN A 136 35.21 12.64 15.07
CA GLN A 136 35.94 12.34 16.31
C GLN A 136 34.99 12.19 17.50
N CYS A 137 34.10 11.20 17.44
CA CYS A 137 33.35 10.76 18.61
C CYS A 137 33.11 9.25 18.59
N ASP A 138 34.01 8.52 19.25
CA ASP A 138 33.89 7.07 19.51
C ASP A 138 32.96 6.73 20.70
N GLU A 139 32.14 7.68 21.19
CA GLU A 139 31.16 7.43 22.26
C GLU A 139 29.73 7.65 21.77
N MET A 140 29.17 6.57 21.22
CA MET A 140 27.91 6.54 20.49
C MET A 140 26.75 6.13 21.40
N SER A 141 26.23 7.05 22.24
CA SER A 141 24.85 6.96 22.79
C SER A 141 24.37 8.25 23.46
N PHE A 142 25.21 8.95 24.24
CA PHE A 142 24.77 10.17 24.96
C PHE A 142 24.92 11.46 24.13
N LYS A 143 26.00 11.60 23.36
CA LYS A 143 26.23 12.80 22.52
C LYS A 143 25.23 12.94 21.39
N THR A 144 24.71 11.85 20.85
CA THR A 144 23.71 11.88 19.78
C THR A 144 22.45 12.61 20.23
N TYR A 145 21.97 12.36 21.46
CA TYR A 145 20.78 13.04 22.00
C TYR A 145 21.03 14.54 22.25
N GLU A 146 22.21 14.90 22.75
CA GLU A 146 22.58 16.29 23.03
C GLU A 146 22.79 17.12 21.75
N LEU A 147 23.42 16.53 20.71
CA LEU A 147 23.57 17.15 19.39
C LEU A 147 22.22 17.35 18.70
N LEU A 148 21.34 16.35 18.81
CA LEU A 148 19.98 16.40 18.30
C LEU A 148 19.21 17.54 19.01
N VAL A 149 19.24 17.63 20.34
CA VAL A 149 18.55 18.70 21.08
C VAL A 149 19.09 20.11 20.78
N THR A 150 20.38 20.25 20.44
CA THR A 150 21.03 21.56 20.22
C THR A 150 21.01 22.05 18.77
N HIS A 151 20.89 21.14 17.79
CA HIS A 151 20.96 21.49 16.37
C HIS A 151 19.79 20.86 15.59
N PRO A 152 18.62 21.53 15.51
CA PRO A 152 17.44 21.01 14.80
C PRO A 152 17.71 20.63 13.34
N HIS A 153 18.71 21.24 12.72
CA HIS A 153 19.16 20.98 11.35
C HIS A 153 19.90 19.64 11.17
N VAL A 154 20.52 19.11 12.23
CA VAL A 154 21.21 17.81 12.19
C VAL A 154 20.19 16.67 11.99
N PHE A 155 18.98 16.80 12.54
CA PHE A 155 17.92 15.79 12.35
C PHE A 155 17.50 15.62 10.90
N GLN A 156 17.50 16.69 10.10
CA GLN A 156 17.05 16.65 8.70
C GLN A 156 18.00 15.77 7.86
N LEU A 157 19.30 15.89 8.10
CA LEU A 157 20.31 15.03 7.48
C LEU A 157 20.20 13.58 7.93
N TYR A 158 20.01 13.34 9.23
CA TYR A 158 19.80 11.99 9.74
C TYR A 158 18.53 11.35 9.18
N ASN A 159 17.46 12.12 9.01
CA ASN A 159 16.23 11.68 8.37
C ASN A 159 16.48 11.26 6.92
N PHE A 160 17.17 12.11 6.14
CA PHE A 160 17.57 11.77 4.78
C PHE A 160 18.47 10.52 4.73
N LEU A 161 19.44 10.40 5.64
CA LEU A 161 20.32 9.24 5.73
C LEU A 161 19.52 7.96 6.01
N ARG A 162 18.58 7.98 6.97
CA ARG A 162 17.70 6.83 7.25
C ARG A 162 16.81 6.46 6.07
N PHE A 163 16.37 7.45 5.31
CA PHE A 163 15.62 7.21 4.07
C PHE A 163 16.50 6.50 3.04
N CYS A 164 17.73 6.98 2.80
CA CYS A 164 18.70 6.34 1.91
C CYS A 164 19.06 4.92 2.37
N GLU A 165 19.25 4.69 3.67
CA GLU A 165 19.50 3.37 4.25
C GLU A 165 18.38 2.37 3.94
N MET A 166 17.12 2.83 3.93
CA MET A 166 15.99 1.98 3.53
C MET A 166 16.04 1.67 2.04
N LEU A 167 16.34 2.64 1.17
CA LEU A 167 16.41 2.44 -0.29
C LEU A 167 17.48 1.43 -0.72
N ILE A 168 18.55 1.27 0.06
CA ILE A 168 19.63 0.31 -0.21
C ILE A 168 19.41 -1.05 0.44
N LYS A 169 18.45 -1.18 1.37
CA LYS A 169 18.03 -2.48 1.92
C LYS A 169 17.20 -3.21 0.85
N ARG A 170 17.48 -4.51 0.65
CA ARG A 170 16.75 -5.34 -0.34
C ARG A 170 15.25 -5.25 -0.06
N PRO A 171 14.37 -5.14 -1.08
CA PRO A 171 14.52 -5.61 -2.47
C PRO A 171 14.99 -4.57 -3.50
N CYS A 172 15.32 -3.34 -3.12
CA CYS A 172 15.58 -2.29 -4.11
C CYS A 172 16.97 -2.35 -4.76
N LYS A 173 17.05 -1.92 -6.03
CA LYS A 173 18.29 -1.83 -6.83
C LYS A 173 18.56 -0.38 -7.24
N VAL A 174 18.30 0.57 -6.34
CA VAL A 174 18.52 2.00 -6.58
C VAL A 174 20.01 2.23 -6.88
N LYS A 175 20.29 2.90 -7.99
CA LYS A 175 21.65 3.26 -8.45
C LYS A 175 21.92 4.76 -8.31
N THR A 176 20.88 5.57 -8.48
CA THR A 176 20.99 7.03 -8.52
C THR A 176 19.89 7.65 -7.66
N ILE A 177 20.26 8.63 -6.84
CA ILE A 177 19.32 9.44 -6.06
C ILE A 177 19.55 10.89 -6.47
N HIS A 178 18.50 11.54 -6.98
CA HIS A 178 18.47 12.96 -7.30
C HIS A 178 17.80 13.70 -6.16
N LEU A 179 18.56 14.55 -5.46
CA LEU A 179 18.04 15.38 -4.38
C LEU A 179 18.01 16.85 -4.83
N LEU A 180 16.82 17.43 -4.82
CA LEU A 180 16.61 18.87 -4.96
C LEU A 180 16.17 19.43 -3.60
N THR A 181 16.93 20.40 -3.09
CA THR A 181 16.64 21.08 -1.83
C THR A 181 16.86 22.58 -1.98
N SER A 182 16.23 23.39 -1.14
CA SER A 182 16.45 24.84 -1.16
C SER A 182 17.84 25.18 -0.63
N LEU A 183 18.51 26.12 -1.29
CA LEU A 183 19.71 26.73 -0.75
C LEU A 183 19.34 27.52 0.51
N ASP A 184 20.14 27.39 1.57
CA ASP A 184 20.11 28.39 2.63
C ASP A 184 20.73 29.67 2.09
N GLU A 185 19.98 30.77 2.17
CA GLU A 185 20.55 32.10 2.08
C GLU A 185 21.41 32.29 3.33
N VAL A 186 22.67 31.83 3.26
CA VAL A 186 23.68 32.23 4.22
C VAL A 186 23.83 33.74 4.02
N GLY A 187 23.28 34.50 4.96
CA GLY A 187 23.35 35.96 4.98
C GLY A 187 24.79 36.42 4.78
N ILE A 188 24.94 37.40 3.88
CA ILE A 188 26.16 38.20 3.68
C ILE A 188 26.55 38.88 5.00
#